data_AF-A0A512JFJ2-F1
#
_entry.id   AF-A0A512JFJ2-F1
#
_cell.length_a   1.000
_cell.length_b   1.000
_cell.length_c   1.000
_cell.angle_alpha   90.00
_cell.angle_beta   90.00
_cell.angle_gamma   90.00
#
_symmetry.space_group_name_H-M   'P 1'
#
loop_
_entity.id
_entity.type
_entity.pdbx_description
1 polymer ?
#
loop_
_entity_poly.entity_id
_entity_poly.type
_entity_poly.pdbx_seq_one_letter_code
_entity_poly.pdbx_strand_id
1 'polypeptide(L)'
;MRRPDPIPPSPGQESVWNYPRPPRLERVDRRLRAVFAGQTIADTTAGWRVLETSHPPTYYFPPDAVAPGVLGARVSANGRVAR
;
A
#
# COMPACT_ATOMS: atom_id res chain seq x y z
N MET A 1 -23.23 -7.92 -16.11
CA MET A 1 -22.95 -7.47 -14.74
C MET A 1 -23.14 -5.96 -14.69
N ARG A 2 -23.92 -5.43 -13.73
CA ARG A 2 -24.04 -3.97 -13.56
C ARG A 2 -22.71 -3.44 -12.99
N ARG A 3 -22.08 -2.50 -13.69
CA ARG A 3 -20.97 -1.72 -13.14
C ARG A 3 -21.55 -0.78 -12.08
N PRO A 4 -20.92 -0.66 -10.90
CA PRO A 4 -21.36 0.34 -9.93
C PRO A 4 -21.15 1.75 -10.50
N ASP A 5 -22.09 2.65 -10.23
CA ASP A 5 -21.98 4.05 -10.62
C ASP A 5 -20.97 4.75 -9.69
N PRO A 6 -19.89 5.35 -10.24
CA PRO A 6 -18.93 6.12 -9.45
C PRO A 6 -19.59 7.28 -8.70
N ILE A 7 -19.28 7.41 -7.41
CA ILE A 7 -19.59 8.62 -6.66
C ILE A 7 -18.65 9.73 -7.14
N PRO A 8 -19.15 10.91 -7.54
CA PRO A 8 -18.30 12.05 -7.89
C PRO A 8 -17.40 12.46 -6.71
N PRO A 9 -16.08 12.70 -6.92
CA PRO A 9 -15.21 13.13 -5.84
C PRO A 9 -15.54 14.56 -5.41
N SER A 10 -15.42 14.83 -4.11
CA SER A 10 -15.44 16.21 -3.57
C SER A 10 -14.15 16.96 -3.94
N PRO A 11 -14.12 18.30 -3.83
CA PRO A 11 -12.88 19.08 -4.04
C PRO A 11 -11.72 18.52 -3.21
N GLY A 12 -10.58 18.28 -3.87
CA GLY A 12 -9.37 17.71 -3.25
C GLY A 12 -9.38 16.19 -3.08
N GLN A 13 -10.47 15.48 -3.39
CA GLN A 13 -10.50 14.03 -3.42
C GLN A 13 -10.05 13.48 -4.78
N GLU A 14 -9.36 12.33 -4.74
CA GLU A 14 -8.99 11.56 -5.91
C GLU A 14 -10.04 10.47 -6.16
N SER A 15 -10.50 10.29 -7.41
CA SER A 15 -11.42 9.20 -7.76
C SER A 15 -10.64 7.97 -8.20
N VAL A 16 -10.85 6.85 -7.51
CA VAL A 16 -10.27 5.54 -7.86
C VAL A 16 -10.69 5.04 -9.26
N TRP A 17 -11.78 5.59 -9.80
CA TRP A 17 -12.25 5.28 -11.15
C TRP A 17 -11.42 5.96 -12.25
N ASN A 18 -10.62 6.97 -11.90
CA ASN A 18 -9.73 7.66 -12.83
C ASN A 18 -8.35 6.98 -12.94
N TYR A 19 -8.06 5.96 -12.13
CA TYR A 19 -6.81 5.22 -12.22
C TYR A 19 -6.76 4.40 -13.52
N PRO A 20 -5.60 4.35 -14.21
CA PRO A 20 -5.50 3.76 -15.53
C PRO A 20 -5.50 2.23 -15.50
N ARG A 21 -5.69 1.64 -16.69
CA ARG A 21 -5.32 0.25 -16.98
C ARG A 21 -4.32 0.24 -18.15
N PRO A 22 -3.14 -0.39 -18.03
CA PRO A 22 -2.62 -1.11 -16.86
C PRO A 22 -2.39 -0.20 -15.63
N PRO A 23 -2.29 -0.77 -14.41
CA PRO A 23 -2.04 0.02 -13.20
C PRO A 23 -0.78 0.87 -13.32
N ARG A 24 -0.79 2.05 -12.71
CA ARG A 24 0.34 2.98 -12.73
C ARG A 24 1.07 2.97 -11.39
N LEU A 25 2.40 2.97 -11.45
CA LEU A 25 3.28 3.10 -10.29
C LEU A 25 3.78 4.55 -10.20
N GLU A 26 3.65 5.17 -9.03
CA GLU A 26 4.06 6.56 -8.79
C GLU A 26 4.89 6.69 -7.52
N ARG A 27 5.91 7.56 -7.52
CA ARG A 27 6.61 7.94 -6.28
C ARG A 27 5.69 8.77 -5.40
N VAL A 28 5.81 8.60 -4.09
CA VAL A 28 5.06 9.41 -3.13
C VAL A 28 5.93 10.58 -2.67
N ASP A 29 5.41 11.80 -2.76
CA ASP A 29 6.08 13.06 -2.37
C ASP A 29 5.84 13.42 -0.88
N ARG A 30 5.44 12.44 -0.09
CA ARG A 30 5.11 12.55 1.34
C ARG A 30 5.78 11.42 2.11
N ARG A 31 6.03 11.66 3.40
CA ARG A 31 6.52 10.64 4.33
C ARG A 31 5.41 9.61 4.59
N LEU A 32 5.71 8.34 4.38
CA LEU A 32 4.82 7.23 4.69
C LEU A 32 5.19 6.62 6.03
N ARG A 33 4.18 6.27 6.83
CA ARG A 33 4.33 5.51 8.07
C ARG A 33 3.31 4.39 8.16
N ALA A 34 3.78 3.19 8.46
CA ALA A 34 2.92 2.09 8.89
C ALA A 34 2.94 2.04 10.42
N VAL A 35 1.77 2.16 11.05
CA VAL A 35 1.63 2.16 12.51
C VAL A 35 0.80 0.95 12.94
N PHE A 36 1.34 0.15 13.85
CA PHE A 36 0.66 -1.00 14.43
C PHE A 36 0.78 -0.93 15.96
N ALA A 37 -0.33 -1.08 16.67
CA ALA A 37 -0.39 -0.99 18.14
C ALA A 37 0.30 0.28 18.71
N GLY A 38 0.16 1.42 18.02
CA GLY A 38 0.80 2.69 18.41
C GLY A 38 2.29 2.80 18.10
N GLN A 39 2.92 1.75 17.56
CA GLN A 39 4.32 1.73 17.17
C GLN A 39 4.46 1.93 15.66
N THR A 40 5.42 2.76 15.23
CA THR A 40 5.77 2.88 13.81
C THR A 40 6.64 1.69 13.43
N ILE A 41 6.13 0.80 12.57
CA ILE A 41 6.81 -0.41 12.12
C ILE A 41 7.49 -0.25 10.76
N ALA A 42 7.13 0.79 9.99
CA ALA A 42 7.86 1.21 8.80
C ALA A 42 7.74 2.73 8.60
N ASP A 43 8.82 3.38 8.14
CA ASP A 43 8.88 4.83 7.92
C ASP A 43 9.79 5.16 6.73
N THR A 44 9.27 5.89 5.72
CA THR A 44 10.06 6.23 4.53
C THR A 44 9.62 7.53 3.86
N THR A 45 10.55 8.18 3.16
CA THR A 45 10.27 9.22 2.15
C THR A 45 10.53 8.73 0.71
N ALA A 46 10.88 7.45 0.54
CA ALA A 46 11.21 6.81 -0.73
C ALA A 46 10.14 5.76 -1.12
N GLY A 47 8.90 5.98 -0.70
CA GLY A 47 7.78 5.08 -0.97
C GLY A 47 7.19 5.23 -2.37
N TRP A 48 6.44 4.22 -2.77
CA TRP A 48 5.69 4.20 -4.01
C TRP A 48 4.21 3.93 -3.75
N ARG A 49 3.33 4.36 -4.64
CA ARG A 49 1.92 3.98 -4.67
C ARG A 49 1.56 3.32 -6.00
N VAL A 50 0.74 2.27 -5.94
CA VAL A 50 0.12 1.65 -7.12
C VAL A 50 -1.32 2.15 -7.23
N LEU A 51 -1.66 2.63 -8.41
CA LEU A 51 -2.98 3.14 -8.76
C LEU A 51 -3.67 2.16 -9.71
N GLU A 52 -4.61 1.39 -9.18
CA GLU A 52 -5.39 0.40 -9.92
C GLU A 52 -6.87 0.79 -9.96
N THR A 53 -7.48 0.79 -11.14
CA THR A 53 -8.90 1.19 -11.31
C THR A 53 -9.79 0.54 -10.25
N SER A 54 -10.63 1.34 -9.62
CA SER A 54 -11.61 0.97 -8.59
C SER A 54 -11.06 0.53 -7.23
N HIS A 55 -9.74 0.48 -7.04
CA HIS A 55 -9.10 0.14 -5.77
C HIS A 55 -8.44 1.37 -5.13
N PRO A 56 -8.46 1.49 -3.78
CA PRO A 56 -7.63 2.47 -3.08
C PRO A 56 -6.13 2.26 -3.41
N PRO A 57 -5.30 3.31 -3.40
CA PRO A 57 -3.86 3.17 -3.60
C PRO A 57 -3.23 2.18 -2.62
N THR A 58 -2.40 1.29 -3.14
CA THR A 58 -1.53 0.43 -2.30
C THR A 58 -0.15 1.05 -2.22
N TYR A 59 0.43 1.12 -1.02
CA TYR A 59 1.71 1.75 -0.78
C TYR A 59 2.82 0.70 -0.58
N TYR A 60 3.94 0.90 -1.27
CA TYR A 60 5.15 0.11 -1.11
C TYR A 60 6.21 0.89 -0.34
N PHE A 61 6.82 0.20 0.61
CA PHE A 61 7.96 0.67 1.38
C PHE A 61 9.21 -0.07 0.89
N PRO A 62 10.37 0.60 0.80
CA PRO A 62 11.62 -0.11 0.58
C PRO A 62 11.94 -0.98 1.81
N PRO A 63 12.64 -2.13 1.66
CA PRO A 63 12.85 -3.07 2.75
C PRO A 63 13.60 -2.48 3.97
N ASP A 64 14.52 -1.55 3.72
CA ASP A 64 15.31 -0.84 4.73
C ASP A 64 14.51 0.16 5.57
N ALA A 65 13.30 0.51 5.14
CA ALA A 65 12.38 1.35 5.90
C ALA A 65 11.60 0.58 6.98
N VAL A 66 11.67 -0.75 6.98
CA VAL A 66 10.97 -1.59 7.96
C VAL A 66 11.84 -1.72 9.22
N ALA A 67 11.23 -1.48 10.39
CA ALA A 67 11.95 -1.56 11.65
C ALA A 67 12.48 -2.99 11.92
N PRO A 68 13.71 -3.16 12.44
CA PRO A 68 14.25 -4.47 12.76
C PRO A 68 13.36 -5.23 13.76
N GLY A 69 13.17 -6.54 13.55
CA GLY A 69 12.45 -7.42 14.46
C GLY A 69 10.91 -7.34 14.40
N VAL A 70 10.32 -6.47 13.56
CA VAL A 70 8.85 -6.36 13.42
C VAL A 70 8.25 -7.35 12.42
N LEU A 71 9.10 -7.98 11.61
CA LEU A 71 8.71 -9.04 10.68
C LEU A 71 9.10 -10.41 11.24
N GLY A 72 8.14 -11.34 11.25
CA GLY A 72 8.41 -12.74 11.55
C GLY A 72 8.91 -13.50 10.32
N ALA A 73 9.63 -14.60 10.54
CA ALA A 73 9.93 -15.55 9.48
C ALA A 73 8.64 -16.04 8.84
N ARG A 74 8.67 -16.30 7.52
CA ARG A 74 7.53 -16.88 6.83
C ARG A 74 7.20 -18.23 7.46
N VAL A 75 6.03 -18.35 8.06
CA VAL A 75 5.53 -19.64 8.54
C VAL A 75 5.05 -20.42 7.33
N SER A 76 5.63 -21.59 7.06
CA SER A 76 5.11 -22.49 6.04
C SER A 76 3.73 -22.99 6.47
N ALA A 77 2.79 -23.13 5.52
CA ALA A 77 1.44 -23.67 5.77
C ALA A 77 1.44 -25.05 6.45
N ASN A 78 2.57 -25.77 6.45
CA ASN A 78 2.76 -27.08 7.09
C ASN A 78 3.53 -27.01 8.44
N GLY A 79 3.61 -25.86 9.10
CA GLY A 79 4.19 -25.73 10.45
C GLY A 79 5.70 -25.94 10.55
N ARG A 80 6.43 -26.06 9.43
CA ARG A 80 7.90 -26.10 9.41
C ARG A 80 8.45 -24.70 9.15
N VAL A 81 9.30 -24.24 10.06
CA VAL A 81 10.12 -23.03 9.86
C VAL A 81 11.10 -23.34 8.72
N ALA A 82 11.06 -22.56 7.64
CA ALA A 82 12.07 -22.63 6.60
C ALA A 82 13.39 -22.14 7.19
N ARG A 83 14.43 -22.98 7.10
CA ARG A 83 15.80 -22.66 7.53
C ARG A 83 16.42 -21.59 6.64
#